data_AF-A0A2V8PCT4-F1
#
_entry.id   AF-A0A2V8PCT4-F1
#
_cell.length_a   1.000
_cell.length_b   1.000
_cell.length_c   1.000
_cell.angle_alpha   90.00
_cell.angle_beta   90.00
_cell.angle_gamma   90.00
#
_symmetry.space_group_name_H-M   'P 1'
#
loop_
_entity.id
_entity.type
_entity.pdbx_description
1 polymer ?
#
loop_
_entity_poly.entity_id
_entity_poly.type
_entity_poly.pdbx_seq_one_letter_code
_entity_poly.pdbx_strand_id
1 'polypeptide(L)'
;MKRASARLIFSSVCMLLLSTRAVCQPKPTQIAVLDLGATATGVRTAAMIREMFQSKQPSQSLHEIQTIDADQVQVAAKGLGFTGSLNLTLQQARDLGAAIGCDFYLLGDAETVKRSPSTGPSYFESFASVFLVSARTGRLVVWERPSEQFSGRI
;
A
#
# COMPACT_ATOMS: atom_id res chain seq x y z
N MET A 1 45.97 -50.28 2.95
CA MET A 1 45.75 -49.06 3.75
C MET A 1 44.98 -47.99 2.94
N LYS A 2 43.65 -48.07 2.73
CA LYS A 2 42.85 -47.01 2.08
C LYS A 2 41.33 -47.13 2.41
N ARG A 3 40.91 -46.99 3.68
CA ARG A 3 39.46 -46.96 4.03
C ARG A 3 39.05 -46.03 5.19
N ALA A 4 39.96 -45.21 5.74
CA ALA A 4 39.68 -44.42 6.95
C ALA A 4 39.19 -42.98 6.69
N SER A 5 39.55 -42.35 5.55
CA SER A 5 39.32 -40.91 5.35
C SER A 5 37.90 -40.51 4.91
N ALA A 6 37.08 -41.44 4.41
CA ALA A 6 35.74 -41.12 3.88
C ALA A 6 34.66 -40.95 4.96
N ARG A 7 34.86 -41.53 6.15
CA ARG A 7 33.86 -41.47 7.25
C ARG A 7 33.94 -40.17 8.06
N LEU A 8 35.09 -39.51 8.07
CA LEU A 8 35.30 -38.27 8.82
C LEU A 8 34.70 -37.03 8.14
N ILE A 9 34.64 -37.02 6.80
CA ILE A 9 34.11 -35.87 6.05
C ILE A 9 32.57 -35.80 6.15
N PHE A 10 31.89 -36.95 6.17
CA PHE A 10 30.42 -37.01 6.20
C PHE A 10 29.83 -36.54 7.53
N SER A 11 30.54 -36.74 8.65
CA SER A 11 30.10 -36.31 9.98
C SER A 11 30.19 -34.79 10.18
N SER A 12 31.13 -34.12 9.50
CA SER A 12 31.35 -32.67 9.65
C SER A 12 30.29 -31.86 8.90
N VAL A 13 29.84 -32.35 7.74
CA VAL A 13 28.75 -31.72 6.96
C VAL A 13 27.40 -31.79 7.68
N CYS A 14 27.16 -32.85 8.47
CA CYS A 14 25.91 -33.01 9.20
C CYS A 14 25.79 -32.03 10.39
N MET A 15 26.90 -31.67 11.05
CA MET A 15 26.89 -30.69 12.16
C MET A 15 26.67 -29.23 11.71
N LEU A 16 26.96 -28.91 10.44
CA LEU A 16 26.70 -27.57 9.88
C LEU A 16 25.23 -27.32 9.52
N LEU A 17 24.39 -28.36 9.53
CA LEU A 17 22.96 -28.26 9.16
C LEU A 17 22.02 -28.14 10.37
N LEU A 18 22.51 -28.23 11.61
CA LEU A 18 21.67 -28.20 12.83
C LEU A 18 21.62 -26.84 13.56
N SER A 19 22.31 -25.81 13.09
CA SER A 19 22.43 -24.52 13.79
C SER A 19 21.61 -23.36 13.19
N THR A 20 20.82 -23.59 12.14
CA THR A 20 19.88 -22.58 11.63
C THR A 20 18.64 -22.51 12.51
N ARG A 21 18.73 -21.75 13.60
CA ARG A 21 17.52 -21.19 14.22
C ARG A 21 16.88 -20.24 13.21
N ALA A 22 15.77 -20.65 12.62
CA ALA A 22 14.91 -19.76 11.86
C ALA A 22 14.35 -18.71 12.82
N VAL A 23 15.05 -17.59 12.96
CA VAL A 23 14.52 -16.43 13.66
C VAL A 23 13.45 -15.83 12.75
N CYS A 24 12.19 -16.15 13.03
CA CYS A 24 11.05 -15.51 12.38
C CYS A 24 10.95 -14.08 12.93
N GLN A 25 11.68 -13.15 12.31
CA GLN A 25 11.52 -11.74 12.61
C GLN A 25 10.13 -11.31 12.09
N PRO A 26 9.32 -10.62 12.88
CA PRO A 26 8.07 -10.05 12.39
C PRO A 26 8.41 -9.06 11.28
N LYS A 27 8.00 -9.35 10.05
CA LYS A 27 8.18 -8.44 8.92
C LYS A 27 7.26 -7.21 9.15
N PRO A 28 7.73 -5.99 8.91
CA PRO A 28 6.86 -4.82 8.93
C PRO A 28 5.74 -4.97 7.91
N THR A 29 4.55 -4.46 8.26
CA THR A 29 3.41 -4.47 7.33
C THR A 29 3.66 -3.42 6.25
N GLN A 30 3.76 -3.86 5.00
CA GLN A 30 4.04 -2.95 3.89
C GLN A 30 2.74 -2.38 3.31
N ILE A 31 2.63 -1.05 3.33
CA ILE A 31 1.50 -0.32 2.77
C ILE A 31 1.96 0.51 1.58
N ALA A 32 1.21 0.42 0.48
CA ALA A 32 1.39 1.30 -0.68
C ALA A 32 0.24 2.31 -0.79
N VAL A 33 0.54 3.51 -1.31
CA VAL A 33 -0.47 4.54 -1.55
C VAL A 33 -0.42 4.91 -3.03
N LEU A 34 -1.44 4.50 -3.79
CA LEU A 34 -1.61 4.91 -5.17
C LEU A 34 -2.16 6.34 -5.23
N ASP A 35 -2.03 6.97 -6.39
CA ASP A 35 -2.62 8.28 -6.63
C ASP A 35 -4.15 8.19 -6.56
N LEU A 36 -4.77 9.16 -5.91
CA LEU A 36 -6.22 9.19 -5.69
C LEU A 36 -6.92 9.95 -6.82
N GLY A 37 -6.76 9.44 -8.05
CA GLY A 37 -7.23 10.09 -9.26
C GLY A 37 -6.22 11.06 -9.88
N ALA A 38 -6.57 11.60 -11.04
CA ALA A 38 -5.69 12.45 -11.85
C ALA A 38 -5.79 13.96 -11.51
N THR A 39 -6.70 14.34 -10.60
CA THR A 39 -6.89 15.74 -10.24
C THR A 39 -5.78 16.25 -9.33
N ALA A 40 -5.61 17.57 -9.27
CA ALA A 40 -4.66 18.20 -8.34
C ALA A 40 -4.99 17.87 -6.87
N THR A 41 -6.28 17.71 -6.55
CA THR A 41 -6.74 17.28 -5.23
C THR A 41 -6.29 15.84 -4.96
N GLY A 42 -6.52 14.93 -5.91
CA GLY A 42 -6.05 13.54 -5.87
C GLY A 42 -4.56 13.37 -5.56
N VAL A 43 -3.72 14.06 -6.32
CA VAL A 43 -2.26 14.02 -6.15
C VAL A 43 -1.86 14.55 -4.76
N ARG A 44 -2.44 15.66 -4.30
CA ARG A 44 -2.15 16.24 -2.98
C ARG A 44 -2.60 15.34 -1.84
N THR A 45 -3.81 14.79 -1.91
CA THR A 45 -4.34 13.89 -0.88
C THR A 45 -3.49 12.62 -0.78
N ALA A 46 -3.07 12.04 -1.90
CA ALA A 46 -2.16 10.88 -1.90
C ALA A 46 -0.81 11.21 -1.24
N ALA A 47 -0.22 12.37 -1.56
CA ALA A 47 1.04 12.81 -0.95
C ALA A 47 0.91 13.02 0.57
N MET A 48 -0.18 13.67 1.03
CA MET A 48 -0.47 13.86 2.45
C MET A 48 -0.63 12.53 3.18
N ILE A 49 -1.30 11.54 2.58
CA ILE A 49 -1.45 10.20 3.17
C ILE A 49 -0.08 9.52 3.33
N ARG A 50 0.80 9.60 2.32
CA ARG A 50 2.16 9.05 2.40
C ARG A 50 2.96 9.71 3.54
N GLU A 51 2.90 11.03 3.64
CA GLU A 51 3.57 11.79 4.70
C GLU A 51 3.02 11.43 6.09
N MET A 52 1.71 11.22 6.23
CA MET A 52 1.10 10.77 7.49
C MET A 52 1.61 9.39 7.94
N PHE A 53 1.87 8.46 7.01
CA PHE A 53 2.45 7.16 7.37
C PHE A 53 3.93 7.25 7.69
N GLN A 54 4.68 8.14 7.03
CA GLN A 54 6.10 8.36 7.31
C GLN A 54 6.33 9.07 8.66
N SER A 55 5.52 10.10 8.97
CA SER A 55 5.61 10.87 10.21
C SER A 55 5.19 10.10 11.46
N LYS A 56 4.39 9.04 11.30
CA LYS A 56 3.95 8.15 12.39
C LYS A 56 4.93 7.01 12.69
N GLN A 57 6.20 7.13 12.30
CA GLN A 57 7.22 6.13 12.59
C GLN A 57 7.23 5.72 14.08
N PRO A 58 7.28 4.41 14.37
CA PRO A 58 6.74 3.85 15.60
C PRO A 58 7.72 4.01 16.75
N SER A 59 7.49 4.99 17.62
CA SER A 59 8.23 5.01 18.88
C SER A 59 7.77 3.89 19.83
N GLN A 60 6.55 3.34 19.68
CA GLN A 60 5.96 2.42 20.69
C GLN A 60 4.92 1.37 20.19
N SER A 61 4.62 1.22 18.89
CA SER A 61 3.61 0.23 18.43
C SER A 61 4.21 -1.13 18.09
N LEU A 62 3.58 -2.22 18.58
CA LEU A 62 3.98 -3.62 18.39
C LEU A 62 4.02 -4.10 16.92
N HIS A 63 3.50 -3.29 16.00
CA HIS A 63 3.53 -3.57 14.56
C HIS A 63 4.09 -2.34 13.82
N GLU A 64 5.26 -2.52 13.22
CA GLU A 64 5.89 -1.53 12.35
C GLU A 64 5.17 -1.51 11.00
N ILE A 65 4.68 -0.34 10.61
CA ILE A 65 4.09 -0.09 9.29
C ILE A 65 5.16 0.57 8.43
N GLN A 66 5.47 -0.03 7.29
CA GLN A 66 6.41 0.50 6.33
C GLN A 66 5.65 0.98 5.09
N THR A 67 5.89 2.22 4.68
CA THR A 67 5.32 2.75 3.43
C THR A 67 6.26 2.48 2.28
N ILE A 68 5.74 1.94 1.18
CA ILE A 68 6.50 1.75 -0.06
C ILE A 68 6.67 3.09 -0.77
N ASP A 69 7.85 3.28 -1.38
CA ASP A 69 8.19 4.48 -2.13
C ASP A 69 7.17 4.76 -3.27
N ALA A 70 6.84 6.05 -3.46
CA ALA A 70 5.80 6.46 -4.40
C ALA A 70 6.17 6.14 -5.86
N ASP A 71 7.44 6.33 -6.24
CA ASP A 71 7.90 6.07 -7.60
C ASP A 71 7.90 4.57 -7.88
N GLN A 72 8.28 3.75 -6.89
CA GLN A 72 8.15 2.28 -6.98
C GLN A 72 6.69 1.86 -7.20
N VAL A 73 5.76 2.42 -6.43
CA VAL A 73 4.31 2.12 -6.58
C VAL A 73 3.82 2.52 -7.96
N GLN A 74 4.16 3.72 -8.44
CA GLN A 74 3.73 4.20 -9.75
C GLN A 74 4.30 3.36 -10.90
N VAL A 75 5.59 3.02 -10.86
CA VAL A 75 6.23 2.21 -11.90
C VAL A 75 5.63 0.80 -11.92
N ALA A 76 5.43 0.17 -10.76
CA ALA A 76 4.81 -1.15 -10.67
C ALA A 76 3.37 -1.15 -11.19
N ALA A 77 2.55 -0.17 -10.79
CA ALA A 77 1.17 -0.05 -11.25
C ALA A 77 1.09 0.19 -12.77
N LYS A 78 1.89 1.11 -13.30
CA LYS A 78 1.95 1.38 -14.75
C LYS A 78 2.46 0.18 -15.54
N GLY A 79 3.44 -0.56 -15.01
CA GLY A 79 3.96 -1.79 -15.64
C GLY A 79 2.91 -2.89 -15.80
N LEU A 80 1.90 -2.90 -14.93
CA LEU A 80 0.72 -3.78 -15.02
C LEU A 80 -0.39 -3.25 -15.94
N GLY A 81 -0.24 -2.05 -16.49
CA GLY A 81 -1.30 -1.37 -17.23
C GLY A 81 -2.41 -0.81 -16.35
N PHE A 82 -2.18 -0.63 -15.05
CA PHE A 82 -3.16 0.02 -14.17
C PHE A 82 -3.27 1.51 -14.50
N THR A 83 -4.49 1.95 -14.80
CA THR A 83 -4.80 3.32 -15.24
C THR A 83 -5.57 4.14 -14.21
N GLY A 84 -5.64 3.69 -12.95
CA GLY A 84 -6.41 4.38 -11.91
C GLY A 84 -7.87 3.93 -11.79
N SER A 85 -8.26 2.79 -12.39
CA SER A 85 -9.61 2.26 -12.25
C SER A 85 -9.93 1.86 -10.81
N LEU A 86 -11.09 2.29 -10.29
CA LEU A 86 -11.61 1.84 -9.00
C LEU A 86 -12.33 0.48 -9.09
N ASN A 87 -12.70 0.06 -10.29
CA ASN A 87 -13.47 -1.15 -10.54
C ASN A 87 -12.55 -2.32 -10.92
N LEU A 88 -11.77 -2.79 -9.95
CA LEU A 88 -10.89 -3.95 -10.12
C LEU A 88 -11.63 -5.25 -9.83
N THR A 89 -11.38 -6.27 -10.66
CA THR A 89 -11.68 -7.65 -10.26
C THR A 89 -10.77 -8.06 -9.10
N LEU A 90 -11.18 -9.07 -8.31
CA LEU A 90 -10.33 -9.60 -7.23
C LEU A 90 -8.96 -10.07 -7.72
N GLN A 91 -8.89 -10.60 -8.95
CA GLN A 91 -7.63 -11.02 -9.55
C GLN A 91 -6.74 -9.81 -9.87
N GLN A 92 -7.28 -8.79 -10.56
CA GLN A 92 -6.53 -7.56 -10.85
C GLN A 92 -6.05 -6.85 -9.58
N ALA A 93 -6.86 -6.86 -8.51
CA ALA A 93 -6.49 -6.29 -7.23
C ALA A 93 -5.31 -7.05 -6.57
N ARG A 94 -5.33 -8.39 -6.61
CA ARG A 94 -4.19 -9.21 -6.14
C ARG A 94 -2.94 -8.99 -6.99
N ASP A 95 -3.09 -8.97 -8.30
CA ASP A 95 -1.99 -8.80 -9.23
C ASP A 95 -1.32 -7.45 -9.03
N LEU A 96 -2.11 -6.38 -8.86
CA LEU A 96 -1.63 -5.04 -8.54
C LEU A 96 -0.83 -5.03 -7.23
N GLY A 97 -1.38 -5.61 -6.16
CA GLY A 97 -0.69 -5.71 -4.87
C GLY A 97 0.61 -6.52 -4.95
N ALA A 98 0.60 -7.62 -5.71
CA ALA A 98 1.76 -8.49 -5.93
C ALA A 98 2.87 -7.81 -6.74
N ALA A 99 2.54 -7.06 -7.79
CA ALA A 99 3.52 -6.31 -8.57
C ALA A 99 4.16 -5.17 -7.77
N ILE A 100 3.39 -4.53 -6.89
CA ILE A 100 3.92 -3.49 -5.99
C ILE A 100 4.81 -4.13 -4.89
N GLY A 101 4.47 -5.34 -4.45
CA GLY A 101 5.16 -6.04 -3.35
C GLY A 101 4.67 -5.63 -1.96
N CYS A 102 3.41 -5.22 -1.82
CA CYS A 102 2.80 -4.76 -0.57
C CYS A 102 1.90 -5.82 0.09
N ASP A 103 1.56 -5.59 1.37
CA ASP A 103 0.53 -6.38 2.08
C ASP A 103 -0.85 -5.75 1.91
N PHE A 104 -0.89 -4.41 1.94
CA PHE A 104 -2.08 -3.62 1.68
C PHE A 104 -1.74 -2.42 0.79
N TYR A 105 -2.74 -1.92 0.07
CA TYR A 105 -2.60 -0.68 -0.66
C TYR A 105 -3.86 0.16 -0.59
N LEU A 106 -3.64 1.48 -0.64
CA LEU A 106 -4.69 2.48 -0.75
C LEU A 106 -4.84 2.91 -2.21
N LEU A 107 -6.07 2.92 -2.68
CA LEU A 107 -6.46 3.51 -3.97
C LEU A 107 -7.73 4.32 -3.76
N GLY A 108 -8.10 5.15 -4.74
CA GLY A 108 -9.29 5.96 -4.61
C GLY A 108 -9.34 7.11 -5.56
N ASP A 109 -10.20 8.06 -5.25
CA ASP A 109 -10.43 9.25 -6.05
C ASP A 109 -10.71 10.43 -5.13
N ALA A 110 -10.04 11.55 -5.37
CA ALA A 110 -10.28 12.78 -4.65
C ALA A 110 -10.42 13.95 -5.61
N GLU A 111 -11.45 14.76 -5.40
CA GLU A 111 -11.79 15.85 -6.28
C GLU A 111 -12.34 17.04 -5.50
N THR A 112 -12.31 18.21 -6.15
CA THR A 112 -13.01 19.41 -5.70
C THR A 112 -14.01 19.80 -6.78
N VAL A 113 -15.30 19.82 -6.42
CA VAL A 113 -16.41 20.03 -7.35
C VAL A 113 -17.19 21.28 -6.96
N LYS A 114 -17.53 22.12 -7.94
CA LYS A 114 -18.47 23.22 -7.75
C LYS A 114 -19.91 22.69 -7.80
N ARG A 115 -20.67 22.93 -6.75
CA ARG A 115 -22.09 22.59 -6.65
C ARG A 115 -22.93 23.85 -6.80
N SER A 116 -23.99 23.77 -7.59
CA SER A 116 -24.98 24.83 -7.75
C SER A 116 -26.36 24.24 -7.44
N PRO A 117 -26.76 24.18 -6.17
CA PRO A 117 -28.06 23.64 -5.79
C PRO A 117 -29.19 24.52 -6.33
N SER A 118 -30.38 23.93 -6.54
CA SER A 118 -31.58 24.67 -6.95
C SER A 118 -32.05 25.65 -5.88
N THR A 119 -31.65 25.42 -4.63
CA THR A 119 -31.93 26.28 -3.47
C THR A 119 -30.61 26.66 -2.80
N GLY A 120 -30.30 27.96 -2.73
CA GLY A 120 -29.12 28.49 -2.04
C GLY A 120 -27.96 28.86 -2.97
N PRO A 121 -26.87 29.43 -2.42
CA PRO A 121 -25.71 29.84 -3.20
C PRO A 121 -24.88 28.64 -3.68
N SER A 122 -24.16 28.81 -4.79
CA SER A 122 -23.14 27.83 -5.21
C SER A 122 -22.04 27.71 -4.16
N TYR A 123 -21.52 26.50 -3.99
CA TYR A 123 -20.42 26.19 -3.06
C TYR A 123 -19.42 25.22 -3.70
N PHE A 124 -18.26 25.06 -3.08
CA PHE A 124 -17.29 24.04 -3.45
C PHE A 124 -17.33 22.91 -2.44
N GLU A 125 -17.26 21.68 -2.94
CA GLU A 125 -17.19 20.47 -2.13
C GLU A 125 -15.89 19.75 -2.49
N SER A 126 -15.06 19.48 -1.51
CA SER A 126 -13.87 18.64 -1.67
C SER A 126 -14.13 17.30 -1.01
N PHE A 127 -13.89 16.20 -1.71
CA PHE A 127 -14.03 14.86 -1.16
C PHE A 127 -12.84 14.00 -1.51
N ALA A 128 -12.62 12.95 -0.72
CA ALA A 128 -11.68 11.87 -1.04
C ALA A 128 -12.33 10.53 -0.74
N SER A 129 -12.53 9.69 -1.74
CA SER A 129 -12.95 8.30 -1.57
C SER A 129 -11.69 7.45 -1.46
N VAL A 130 -11.46 6.82 -0.31
CA VAL A 130 -10.25 6.06 -0.02
C VAL A 130 -10.61 4.61 0.28
N PHE A 131 -9.97 3.68 -0.43
CA PHE A 131 -10.22 2.25 -0.31
C PHE A 131 -8.94 1.54 0.15
N LEU A 132 -9.03 0.78 1.24
CA LEU A 132 -7.96 -0.10 1.70
C LEU A 132 -8.17 -1.50 1.14
N VAL A 133 -7.22 -1.99 0.36
CA VAL A 133 -7.32 -3.30 -0.30
C VAL A 133 -6.23 -4.23 0.22
N SER A 134 -6.61 -5.48 0.49
CA SER A 134 -5.67 -6.55 0.83
C SER A 134 -4.99 -7.07 -0.43
N ALA A 135 -3.66 -6.94 -0.55
CA ALA A 135 -2.90 -7.47 -1.68
C ALA A 135 -2.97 -9.00 -1.76
N ARG A 136 -3.13 -9.68 -0.62
CA ARG A 136 -3.21 -11.15 -0.55
C ARG A 136 -4.50 -11.71 -1.16
N THR A 137 -5.63 -11.04 -0.90
CA THR A 137 -6.95 -11.58 -1.29
C THR A 137 -7.61 -10.80 -2.44
N GLY A 138 -7.17 -9.56 -2.67
CA GLY A 138 -7.79 -8.61 -3.58
C GLY A 138 -9.09 -8.02 -3.04
N ARG A 139 -9.47 -8.34 -1.79
CA ARG A 139 -10.71 -7.86 -1.17
C ARG A 139 -10.53 -6.47 -0.58
N LEU A 140 -11.58 -5.68 -0.69
CA LEU A 140 -11.74 -4.45 0.07
C LEU A 140 -11.80 -4.78 1.57
N VAL A 141 -10.95 -4.13 2.35
CA VAL A 141 -10.92 -4.24 3.81
C VAL A 141 -11.85 -3.22 4.43
N VAL A 142 -11.69 -1.96 4.02
CA VAL A 142 -12.50 -0.82 4.46
C VAL A 142 -12.47 0.25 3.38
N TRP A 143 -13.51 1.08 3.35
CA TRP A 143 -13.51 2.30 2.57
C TRP A 143 -14.12 3.43 3.38
N GLU A 144 -13.66 4.65 3.11
CA GLU A 144 -14.17 5.88 3.72
C GLU A 144 -14.28 6.97 2.65
N ARG A 145 -15.19 7.92 2.87
CA ARG A 145 -15.33 9.11 2.02
C ARG A 145 -15.50 10.38 2.84
N PRO A 146 -14.42 10.93 3.40
CA PRO A 146 -14.44 12.29 3.93
C PRO A 146 -14.84 13.30 2.83
N SER A 147 -15.67 14.27 3.22
CA SER A 147 -16.10 15.38 2.37
C SER A 147 -16.24 16.65 3.19
N GLU A 148 -15.75 17.77 2.65
CA GLU A 148 -15.82 19.08 3.27
C GLU A 148 -16.45 20.08 2.31
N GLN A 149 -17.39 20.86 2.84
CA GLN A 149 -18.05 21.93 2.12
C GLN A 149 -17.40 23.28 2.44
N PHE A 150 -17.04 24.02 1.39
CA PHE A 150 -16.58 25.40 1.50
C PHE A 150 -17.56 26.35 0.80
N SER A 151 -18.15 27.25 1.58
CA SER A 151 -19.02 28.33 1.10
C SER A 151 -18.36 29.68 1.40
N GLY A 152 -17.39 30.07 0.59
CA GLY A 152 -16.74 31.39 0.66
C GLY A 152 -17.42 32.40 -0.28
N ARG A 153 -17.66 33.61 0.22
CA ARG A 153 -18.01 34.77 -0.61
C ARG A 153 -16.69 35.30 -1.18
N ILE A 154 -16.45 35.12 -2.49
CA ILE A 154 -15.29 35.67 -3.20
C ILE A 154 -15.50 37.16 -3.43
#